data_AF-A0AAQ3K1B9-F1
#
_entry.id   AF-A0AAQ3K1B9-F1
#
_cell.length_a   1.000
_cell.length_b   1.000
_cell.length_c   1.000
_cell.angle_alpha   90.00
_cell.angle_beta   90.00
_cell.angle_gamma   90.00
#
_symmetry.space_group_name_H-M   'P 1'
#
loop_
_entity.id
_entity.type
_entity.pdbx_description
1 polymer ?
#
loop_
_entity_poly.entity_id
_entity_poly.type
_entity_poly.pdbx_seq_one_letter_code
_entity_poly.pdbx_strand_id
1 'polypeptide(L)'
;MEVLHFPDPSSLGFAPPQGDLPQKSRREDGALGLAFLLLGFECFDPLLSLMLVALSSLQPSHKTFMIKKKLAKKMRQNRPIPHWIRMRTDNTIRYNAKRRHWRRTKLGF
;
A
#
# COMPACT_ATOMS: atom_id res chain seq x y z
N MET A 1 52.17 -25.08 -5.35
CA MET A 1 50.95 -24.24 -5.35
C MET A 1 50.56 -24.05 -6.79
N GLU A 2 49.76 -24.95 -7.36
CA GLU A 2 49.19 -24.73 -8.70
C GLU A 2 48.03 -23.75 -8.57
N VAL A 3 48.14 -22.64 -9.30
CA VAL A 3 47.11 -21.61 -9.35
C VAL A 3 46.07 -22.09 -10.36
N LEU A 4 44.94 -22.60 -9.88
CA LEU A 4 43.81 -22.96 -10.74
C LEU A 4 43.31 -21.70 -11.45
N HIS A 5 43.54 -21.61 -12.76
CA HIS A 5 42.97 -20.57 -13.62
C HIS A 5 41.48 -20.88 -13.82
N PHE A 6 40.61 -20.03 -13.28
CA PHE A 6 39.17 -20.07 -13.55
C PHE A 6 38.93 -19.45 -14.93
N PRO A 7 38.24 -20.13 -15.87
CA PRO A 7 37.96 -19.56 -17.18
C PRO A 7 36.92 -18.43 -17.10
N ASP A 8 37.11 -17.40 -17.93
CA ASP A 8 36.21 -16.25 -17.99
C ASP A 8 34.79 -16.65 -18.45
N PRO A 9 33.74 -16.15 -17.77
CA PRO A 9 32.34 -16.54 -18.00
C PRO A 9 31.78 -16.10 -19.36
N SER A 10 32.50 -15.26 -20.10
CA SER A 10 32.16 -14.80 -21.45
C SER A 10 32.39 -15.86 -22.55
N SER A 11 33.06 -16.98 -22.23
CA SER A 11 33.29 -18.11 -23.15
C SER A 11 32.12 -19.11 -23.21
N LEU A 12 31.20 -19.05 -22.25
CA LEU A 12 29.98 -19.85 -22.22
C LEU A 12 28.87 -19.03 -22.86
N GLY A 13 28.50 -19.37 -24.11
CA GLY A 13 27.55 -18.63 -24.96
C GLY A 13 26.10 -18.53 -24.46
N PHE A 14 25.88 -18.21 -23.19
CA PHE A 14 24.58 -17.87 -22.63
C PHE A 14 24.23 -16.43 -23.01
N ALA A 15 23.70 -16.25 -24.22
CA ALA A 15 22.94 -15.05 -24.55
C ALA A 15 21.66 -15.03 -23.70
N PRO A 16 21.40 -14.00 -22.88
CA PRO A 16 20.14 -13.91 -22.15
C PRO A 16 18.97 -13.82 -23.15
N PRO A 17 17.86 -14.55 -22.94
CA PRO A 17 16.70 -14.46 -23.80
C PRO A 17 16.15 -13.03 -23.76
N GLN A 18 16.11 -12.37 -24.92
CA GLN A 18 15.48 -11.07 -25.06
C GLN A 18 13.96 -11.27 -24.96
N GLY A 19 13.43 -11.19 -23.74
CA GLY A 19 12.00 -11.11 -23.51
C GLY A 19 11.52 -9.73 -23.89
N ASP A 20 10.69 -9.64 -24.92
CA ASP A 20 10.00 -8.41 -25.29
C ASP A 20 9.22 -7.86 -24.09
N LEU A 21 9.64 -6.71 -23.58
CA LEU A 21 8.89 -5.96 -22.58
C LEU A 21 7.53 -5.57 -23.19
N PRO A 22 6.39 -5.80 -22.52
CA PRO A 22 5.10 -5.39 -23.03
C PRO A 22 5.08 -3.87 -23.19
N GLN A 23 4.93 -3.39 -24.43
CA GLN A 23 4.73 -1.97 -24.68
C GLN A 23 3.43 -1.55 -23.99
N LYS A 24 3.59 -0.74 -22.93
CA LYS A 24 2.48 -0.12 -22.21
C LYS A 24 1.81 0.85 -23.16
N SER A 25 0.74 0.41 -23.82
CA SER A 25 -0.17 1.26 -24.58
C SER A 25 -0.59 2.42 -23.66
N ARG A 26 -0.17 3.63 -24.06
CA ARG A 26 -0.52 4.88 -23.41
C ARG A 26 -2.04 5.02 -23.50
N ARG A 27 -2.75 4.78 -22.39
CA ARG A 27 -4.16 5.15 -22.28
C ARG A 27 -4.20 6.67 -22.21
N GLU A 28 -4.70 7.28 -23.27
CA GLU A 28 -4.95 8.71 -23.37
C GLU A 28 -6.20 9.03 -22.52
N ASP A 29 -6.03 9.13 -21.20
CA ASP A 29 -7.11 9.53 -20.26
C ASP A 29 -7.26 11.08 -20.23
N GLY A 30 -7.28 11.71 -21.41
CA GLY A 30 -7.20 13.16 -21.58
C GLY A 30 -8.53 13.91 -21.73
N ALA A 31 -9.69 13.25 -21.63
CA ALA A 31 -10.96 13.85 -22.08
C ALA A 31 -12.12 13.83 -21.07
N LEU A 32 -11.87 13.46 -19.80
CA LEU A 32 -12.94 13.41 -18.78
C LEU A 32 -12.89 14.56 -17.75
N GLY A 33 -11.96 15.51 -17.88
CA GLY A 33 -11.74 16.57 -16.89
C GLY A 33 -12.54 17.87 -17.08
N LEU A 34 -13.08 18.13 -18.27
CA LEU A 34 -13.63 19.46 -18.62
C LEU A 34 -15.17 19.53 -18.59
N ALA A 35 -15.87 18.41 -18.42
CA ALA A 35 -17.33 18.38 -18.33
C ALA A 35 -17.88 18.78 -16.95
N PHE A 36 -17.02 18.93 -15.93
CA PHE A 36 -17.46 19.19 -14.55
C PHE A 36 -17.70 20.68 -14.23
N LEU A 37 -17.32 21.61 -15.11
CA LEU A 37 -17.34 23.06 -14.81
C LEU A 37 -18.47 23.86 -15.48
N LEU A 38 -19.36 23.22 -16.27
CA LEU A 38 -20.39 23.93 -17.05
C LEU A 38 -21.83 23.49 -16.80
N LEU A 39 -22.12 22.75 -15.72
CA LEU A 39 -23.49 22.50 -15.27
C LEU A 39 -23.69 23.03 -13.85
N GLY A 40 -24.68 23.90 -13.73
CA GLY A 40 -24.95 24.80 -12.62
C GLY A 40 -25.11 24.16 -11.24
N PHE A 41 -24.84 25.02 -10.28
CA PHE A 41 -24.73 24.84 -8.85
C PHE A 41 -26.09 24.74 -8.12
N GLU A 42 -27.09 24.05 -8.68
CA GLU A 42 -28.47 24.07 -8.14
C GLU A 42 -28.99 22.65 -7.86
N CYS A 43 -28.29 21.89 -7.03
CA CYS A 43 -28.82 20.72 -6.32
C CYS A 43 -28.15 20.67 -4.94
N PHE A 44 -28.41 21.68 -4.11
CA PHE A 44 -28.23 21.53 -2.67
C PHE A 44 -29.31 20.57 -2.19
N ASP A 45 -29.14 19.28 -2.48
CA ASP A 45 -30.07 18.22 -2.11
C ASP A 45 -30.21 18.23 -0.57
N PRO A 46 -31.35 18.68 -0.01
CA PRO A 46 -31.53 18.77 1.43
C PRO A 46 -31.46 17.39 2.09
N LEU A 47 -31.67 16.33 1.30
CA LEU A 47 -31.54 14.94 1.73
C LEU A 47 -30.08 14.52 1.93
N LEU A 48 -29.13 14.99 1.10
CA LEU A 48 -27.70 14.71 1.30
C LEU A 48 -27.15 15.49 2.50
N SER A 49 -27.61 16.72 2.70
CA SER A 49 -27.30 17.53 3.88
C SER A 49 -27.83 16.89 5.17
N LEU A 50 -29.09 16.43 5.16
CA LEU A 50 -29.69 15.72 6.31
C LEU A 50 -29.02 14.36 6.57
N MET A 51 -28.64 13.62 5.53
CA MET A 51 -27.81 12.42 5.63
C MET A 51 -26.46 12.73 6.30
N LEU A 52 -25.78 13.80 5.89
CA LEU A 52 -24.47 14.19 6.43
C LEU A 52 -24.57 14.59 7.91
N VAL A 53 -25.62 15.31 8.31
CA VAL A 53 -25.91 15.66 9.71
C VAL A 53 -26.24 14.40 10.53
N ALA A 54 -27.04 13.48 10.00
CA ALA A 54 -27.37 12.23 10.69
C ALA A 54 -26.16 11.30 10.91
N LEU A 55 -25.18 11.30 10.01
CA LEU A 55 -23.93 10.53 10.13
C LEU A 55 -22.94 11.11 11.16
N SER A 56 -23.08 12.40 11.54
CA SER A 56 -22.17 13.07 12.47
C SER A 56 -22.36 12.65 13.94
N SER A 57 -23.58 12.26 14.33
CA SER A 57 -23.92 11.78 15.68
C SER A 57 -23.56 10.31 15.92
N LEU A 58 -23.27 9.55 14.85
CA LEU A 58 -22.82 8.16 14.91
C LEU A 58 -21.30 8.02 15.11
N GLN A 59 -20.63 8.98 15.75
CA GLN A 59 -19.26 8.73 16.19
C GLN A 59 -19.29 7.61 17.24
N PRO A 60 -18.71 6.43 16.96
CA PRO A 60 -18.87 5.26 17.82
C PRO A 60 -18.24 5.44 19.22
N SER A 61 -17.36 6.43 19.40
CA SER A 61 -16.75 6.76 20.69
C SER A 61 -16.07 8.14 20.67
N HIS A 62 -16.34 8.97 21.68
CA HIS A 62 -15.60 10.21 21.93
C HIS A 62 -14.21 9.91 22.50
N LYS A 63 -13.16 10.05 21.67
CA LYS A 63 -11.75 9.80 22.04
C LYS A 63 -10.90 11.04 21.80
N THR A 64 -9.92 11.27 22.68
CA THR A 64 -8.95 12.35 22.52
C THR A 64 -8.05 12.15 21.30
N PHE A 65 -7.49 13.24 20.77
CA PHE A 65 -6.63 13.21 19.58
C PHE A 65 -5.37 12.36 19.77
N MET A 66 -4.78 12.38 20.97
CA MET A 66 -3.61 11.56 21.29
C MET A 66 -3.92 10.06 21.20
N ILE A 67 -5.07 9.62 21.71
CA ILE A 67 -5.51 8.22 21.60
C ILE A 67 -5.80 7.86 20.15
N LYS A 68 -6.47 8.73 19.39
CA LYS A 68 -6.71 8.54 17.95
C LYS A 68 -5.39 8.34 17.18
N LYS A 69 -4.36 9.15 17.46
CA LYS A 69 -3.01 8.98 16.90
C LYS A 69 -2.39 7.63 17.27
N LYS A 70 -2.45 7.22 18.54
CA LYS A 70 -1.93 5.91 19.00
C LYS A 70 -2.65 4.76 18.28
N LEU A 71 -3.98 4.80 18.19
CA LEU A 71 -4.79 3.80 17.50
C LEU A 71 -4.45 3.71 16.00
N ALA A 72 -4.34 4.86 15.32
CA ALA A 72 -3.95 4.91 13.91
C ALA A 72 -2.55 4.31 13.69
N LYS A 73 -1.58 4.61 14.57
CA LYS A 73 -0.24 4.02 14.50
C LYS A 73 -0.27 2.51 14.68
N LYS A 74 -1.02 2.01 15.67
CA LYS A 74 -1.19 0.56 15.92
C LYS A 74 -1.90 -0.14 14.77
N MET A 75 -2.85 0.52 14.11
CA MET A 75 -3.46 0.01 12.87
C MET A 75 -2.43 -0.11 11.75
N ARG A 76 -1.60 0.91 11.51
CA ARG A 76 -0.57 0.90 10.46
C ARG A 76 0.53 -0.13 10.71
N GLN A 77 0.92 -0.35 11.96
CA GLN A 77 1.93 -1.36 12.33
C GLN A 77 1.45 -2.80 12.13
N ASN A 78 0.14 -3.03 12.17
CA ASN A 78 -0.45 -4.36 12.03
C ASN A 78 -0.56 -4.79 10.55
N ARG A 79 0.58 -4.93 9.88
CA ARG A 79 0.70 -5.30 8.45
C ARG A 79 1.69 -6.47 8.29
N PRO A 80 1.54 -7.31 7.25
CA PRO A 80 2.49 -8.39 6.96
C PRO A 80 3.80 -7.82 6.41
N ILE A 81 4.89 -8.59 6.53
CA ILE A 81 6.18 -8.19 5.97
C ILE A 81 6.11 -8.23 4.44
N PRO A 82 6.61 -7.20 3.73
CA PRO A 82 6.70 -7.19 2.27
C PRO A 82 7.52 -8.35 1.72
N HIS A 83 7.17 -8.83 0.53
CA HIS A 83 7.82 -10.00 -0.07
C HIS A 83 9.31 -9.75 -0.40
N TRP A 84 9.63 -8.59 -0.99
CA TRP A 84 10.99 -8.24 -1.37
C TRP A 84 11.98 -8.18 -0.19
N ILE A 85 11.50 -7.90 1.04
CA ILE A 85 12.33 -7.98 2.25
C ILE A 85 12.77 -9.41 2.53
N ARG A 86 11.92 -10.40 2.23
CA ARG A 86 12.27 -11.82 2.38
C ARG A 86 13.30 -12.29 1.36
N MET A 87 13.38 -11.61 0.22
CA MET A 87 14.32 -11.93 -0.86
C MET A 87 15.69 -11.25 -0.68
N ARG A 88 15.84 -10.35 0.32
CA ARG A 88 17.15 -9.75 0.62
C ARG A 88 18.10 -10.80 1.19
N THR A 89 19.35 -10.78 0.72
CA THR A 89 20.45 -11.59 1.25
C THR A 89 20.69 -11.28 2.73
N ASP A 90 21.09 -12.29 3.51
CA ASP A 90 21.40 -12.21 4.95
C ASP A 90 20.26 -11.69 5.85
N ASN A 91 19.00 -11.85 5.44
CA ASN A 91 17.85 -11.51 6.26
C ASN A 91 17.28 -12.74 6.99
N THR A 92 17.29 -12.70 8.33
CA THR A 92 16.71 -13.76 9.19
C THR A 92 15.21 -13.58 9.45
N ILE A 93 14.63 -12.44 9.10
CA ILE A 93 13.25 -12.06 9.44
C ILE A 93 12.25 -12.64 8.44
N ARG A 94 11.48 -13.67 8.85
CA ARG A 94 10.47 -14.32 7.98
C ARG A 94 9.04 -13.81 8.16
N TYR A 95 8.65 -13.44 9.38
CA TYR A 95 7.30 -12.98 9.73
C TYR A 95 7.34 -11.87 10.78
N ASN A 96 6.25 -11.10 10.87
CA ASN A 96 6.14 -10.01 11.86
C ASN A 96 5.70 -10.59 13.21
N ALA A 97 6.65 -10.88 14.09
CA ALA A 97 6.38 -11.41 15.43
C ALA A 97 5.51 -10.48 16.30
N LYS A 98 5.53 -9.16 16.03
CA LYS A 98 4.75 -8.14 16.76
C LYS A 98 3.37 -7.89 16.15
N ARG A 99 2.94 -8.68 15.16
CA ARG A 99 1.59 -8.57 14.57
C ARG A 99 0.54 -8.92 15.63
N ARG A 100 -0.56 -8.15 15.67
CA ARG A 100 -1.58 -8.25 16.71
C ARG A 100 -2.92 -8.67 16.12
N HIS A 101 -3.66 -9.54 16.82
CA HIS A 101 -5.07 -9.81 16.52
C HIS A 101 -5.96 -9.24 17.63
N TRP A 102 -7.04 -8.54 17.25
CA TRP A 102 -7.86 -7.76 18.19
C TRP A 102 -8.67 -8.61 19.17
N ARG A 103 -8.96 -9.87 18.82
CA ARG A 103 -9.61 -10.83 19.72
C ARG A 103 -8.64 -11.43 20.73
N ARG A 104 -7.36 -11.64 20.37
CA ARG A 104 -6.38 -12.32 21.22
C ARG A 104 -5.70 -11.37 22.22
N THR A 105 -5.23 -10.21 21.76
CA THR A 105 -4.44 -9.30 22.61
C THR A 105 -4.99 -7.88 22.55
N LYS A 106 -5.30 -7.30 23.72
CA LYS A 106 -5.85 -5.95 23.85
C LYS A 106 -4.75 -4.89 23.85
N LEU A 107 -5.12 -3.67 23.50
CA LEU A 107 -4.21 -2.54 23.56
C LEU A 107 -4.32 -1.96 24.98
N GLY A 108 -3.35 -2.28 25.83
CA GLY A 108 -3.22 -1.69 27.17
C GLY A 108 -2.48 -0.36 27.05
N PHE A 109 -3.20 0.74 27.24
CA PHE A 109 -2.66 2.07 27.46
C PHE A 109 -3.45 2.76 28.56
#